data_AF-A0AAV9D0A9-F1
#
_entry.id   AF-A0AAV9D0A9-F1
#
_cell.length_a   1.000
_cell.length_b   1.000
_cell.length_c   1.000
_cell.angle_alpha   90.00
_cell.angle_beta   90.00
_cell.angle_gamma   90.00
#
_symmetry.space_group_name_H-M   'P 1'
#
loop_
_entity.id
_entity.type
_entity.pdbx_description
1 polymer ?
#
loop_
_entity_poly.entity_id
_entity_poly.type
_entity_poly.pdbx_seq_one_letter_code
_entity_poly.pdbx_strand_id
1 'polypeptide(L)'
;MELMNQPKWLLPLTTIGLVTTIRVTLSFLRCLYVFFLRPPKNLKSYGSWAVVTGPTSGIGKAFSVELAKQGLNLLLVGCNSDKLSALSAALASEFRVKTKTVLVDFSGEDIDGGVRRIEEAVVGIEVGVLINNAGVSDPTARMVHEVVGMEEMVRVNVEGMTRVAKAVLVGMVKRGRGAVVNLGSGSSVVLPSHPYYALYTSTKA
;
A
#
# COMPACT_ATOMS: atom_id res chain seq x y z
N MET A 1 -26.74 -6.00 55.98
CA MET A 1 -28.07 -6.05 55.34
C MET A 1 -28.35 -4.70 54.68
N GLU A 2 -27.55 -4.29 53.69
CA GLU A 2 -27.69 -2.98 53.00
C GLU A 2 -27.59 -3.08 51.48
N LEU A 3 -27.27 -4.25 50.92
CA LEU A 3 -27.20 -4.44 49.46
C LEU A 3 -28.59 -4.48 48.78
N MET A 4 -29.68 -4.54 49.54
CA MET A 4 -31.05 -4.65 49.01
C MET A 4 -31.74 -3.33 48.67
N ASN A 5 -31.13 -2.17 48.97
CA ASN A 5 -31.68 -0.85 48.63
C ASN A 5 -30.88 -0.10 47.56
N GLN A 6 -30.15 -0.84 46.71
CA GLN A 6 -29.49 -0.25 45.55
C GLN A 6 -30.55 0.19 44.52
N PRO A 7 -30.48 1.43 44.02
CA PRO A 7 -31.48 1.91 43.08
C PRO A 7 -31.41 1.11 41.77
N LYS A 8 -32.58 0.73 41.24
CA LYS A 8 -32.70 -0.14 40.05
C LYS A 8 -31.96 0.38 38.80
N TRP A 9 -31.64 1.68 38.75
CA TRP A 9 -30.86 2.29 37.67
C TRP A 9 -29.36 2.00 37.72
N LEU A 10 -28.82 1.53 38.86
CA LEU A 10 -27.40 1.25 39.00
C LEU A 10 -27.00 -0.03 38.24
N LEU A 11 -27.86 -1.05 38.21
CA LEU A 11 -27.62 -2.29 37.46
C LEU A 11 -27.36 -2.07 35.96
N PRO A 12 -28.21 -1.34 35.20
CA PRO A 12 -27.92 -1.09 33.80
C PRO A 12 -26.65 -0.26 33.62
N LEU A 13 -26.38 0.70 34.51
CA LEU A 13 -25.17 1.54 34.44
C LEU A 13 -23.88 0.71 34.64
N THR A 14 -23.84 -0.16 35.65
CA THR A 14 -22.69 -1.05 35.89
C THR A 14 -22.53 -2.09 34.80
N THR A 15 -23.64 -2.58 34.22
CA THR A 15 -23.61 -3.51 33.09
C THR A 15 -23.02 -2.84 31.85
N ILE A 16 -23.44 -1.61 31.53
CA ILE A 16 -22.87 -0.81 30.44
C ILE A 16 -21.39 -0.54 30.68
N GLY A 17 -21.00 -0.16 31.90
CA GLY A 17 -19.61 0.05 32.29
C GLY A 17 -18.75 -1.21 32.08
N LEU A 18 -19.22 -2.37 32.57
CA LEU A 18 -18.53 -3.64 32.42
C LEU A 18 -18.37 -4.05 30.95
N VAL A 19 -19.43 -3.94 30.14
CA VAL A 19 -19.39 -4.23 28.70
C VAL A 19 -18.39 -3.30 27.99
N THR A 20 -18.37 -2.02 28.36
CA THR A 20 -17.46 -1.04 27.76
C THR A 20 -16.00 -1.34 28.12
N THR A 21 -15.71 -1.61 29.39
CA THR A 21 -14.36 -2.00 29.84
C THR A 21 -13.89 -3.26 29.15
N ILE A 22 -14.73 -4.31 29.08
CA ILE A 22 -14.40 -5.55 28.37
C ILE A 22 -14.09 -5.25 26.90
N ARG A 23 -14.90 -4.44 26.22
CA ARG A 23 -14.66 -4.07 24.80
C ARG A 23 -13.33 -3.32 24.63
N VAL A 24 -13.05 -2.35 25.49
CA VAL A 24 -11.80 -1.57 25.43
C VAL A 24 -10.59 -2.46 25.71
N THR A 25 -10.66 -3.31 26.74
CA THR A 25 -9.61 -4.26 27.07
C THR A 25 -9.37 -5.25 25.93
N LEU A 26 -10.42 -5.82 25.33
CA LEU A 26 -10.28 -6.73 24.18
C LEU A 26 -9.69 -6.02 22.96
N SER A 27 -10.10 -4.77 22.68
CA SER A 27 -9.51 -3.94 21.63
C SER A 27 -8.03 -3.66 21.88
N PHE A 28 -7.65 -3.37 23.12
CA PHE A 28 -6.26 -3.15 23.51
C PHE A 28 -5.42 -4.42 23.39
N LEU A 29 -5.90 -5.55 23.90
CA LEU A 29 -5.22 -6.84 23.78
C LEU A 29 -5.09 -7.26 22.31
N ARG A 30 -6.11 -7.01 21.49
CA ARG A 30 -6.04 -7.23 20.05
C ARG A 30 -5.01 -6.32 19.40
N CYS A 31 -4.94 -5.05 19.79
CA CYS A 31 -3.92 -4.10 19.33
C CYS A 31 -2.52 -4.65 19.65
N LEU A 32 -2.29 -5.00 20.92
CA LEU A 32 -1.03 -5.57 21.38
C LEU A 32 -0.65 -6.82 20.57
N TYR A 33 -1.60 -7.73 20.34
CA TYR A 33 -1.37 -8.91 19.53
C TYR A 33 -1.00 -8.57 18.08
N VAL A 34 -1.78 -7.69 17.42
CA VAL A 34 -1.58 -7.35 16.01
C VAL A 34 -0.25 -6.63 15.76
N PHE A 35 0.17 -5.74 16.67
CA PHE A 35 1.39 -4.97 16.50
C PHE A 35 2.67 -5.72 16.92
N PHE A 36 2.60 -6.56 17.96
CA PHE A 36 3.81 -7.14 18.56
C PHE A 36 3.93 -8.67 18.42
N LEU A 37 2.82 -9.42 18.40
CA LEU A 37 2.86 -10.89 18.54
C LEU A 37 2.38 -11.64 17.29
N ARG A 38 1.72 -10.97 16.35
CA ARG A 38 1.15 -11.61 15.17
C ARG A 38 2.27 -12.11 14.25
N PRO A 39 2.32 -13.42 13.92
CA PRO A 39 3.32 -13.93 13.00
C PRO A 39 3.11 -13.37 11.58
N PRO A 40 4.19 -13.19 10.79
CA PRO A 40 4.08 -12.72 9.42
C PRO A 40 3.31 -13.73 8.56
N LYS A 41 2.50 -13.23 7.63
CA LYS A 41 1.82 -14.09 6.65
C LYS A 41 2.85 -14.65 5.65
N ASN A 42 2.70 -15.91 5.28
CA ASN A 42 3.47 -16.48 4.16
C ASN A 42 2.95 -15.90 2.83
N LEU A 43 3.62 -14.86 2.31
CA LEU A 43 3.19 -14.16 1.10
C LEU A 43 3.25 -15.03 -0.16
N LYS A 44 4.12 -16.04 -0.20
CA LYS A 44 4.22 -16.99 -1.33
C LYS A 44 2.94 -17.82 -1.53
N SER A 45 2.08 -17.90 -0.51
CA SER A 45 0.77 -18.55 -0.62
C SER A 45 -0.19 -17.81 -1.56
N TYR A 46 0.04 -16.53 -1.85
CA TYR A 46 -0.75 -15.76 -2.82
C TYR A 46 -0.21 -15.87 -4.26
N GLY A 47 1.08 -16.17 -4.42
CA GLY A 47 1.76 -16.28 -5.70
C GLY A 47 3.28 -16.14 -5.54
N SER A 48 4.03 -16.53 -6.57
CA SER A 48 5.51 -16.54 -6.54
C SER A 48 6.14 -15.20 -6.96
N TRP A 49 5.35 -14.26 -7.48
CA TRP A 49 5.80 -12.93 -7.90
C TRP A 49 5.12 -11.81 -7.13
N ALA A 50 5.83 -10.71 -6.93
CA ALA A 50 5.27 -9.44 -6.50
C ALA A 50 5.56 -8.33 -7.51
N VAL A 51 4.63 -7.41 -7.66
CA VAL A 51 4.77 -6.21 -8.48
C VAL A 51 4.98 -5.03 -7.55
N VAL A 52 6.00 -4.20 -7.80
CA VAL A 52 6.27 -2.99 -7.01
C VAL A 52 6.39 -1.80 -7.94
N THR A 53 5.54 -0.79 -7.76
CA THR A 53 5.62 0.49 -8.47
C THR A 53 6.46 1.51 -7.68
N GLY A 54 7.29 2.29 -8.37
CA GLY A 54 8.26 3.20 -7.74
C GLY A 54 9.29 2.50 -6.83
N PRO A 55 9.95 1.40 -7.26
CA PRO A 55 10.79 0.59 -6.38
C PRO A 55 12.19 1.16 -6.12
N THR A 56 12.59 2.23 -6.81
CA THR A 56 13.99 2.67 -6.86
C THR A 56 14.45 3.50 -5.65
N SER A 57 13.53 3.94 -4.80
CA SER A 57 13.84 4.77 -3.62
C SER A 57 12.84 4.55 -2.49
N GLY A 58 13.19 5.05 -1.30
CA GLY A 58 12.30 5.12 -0.14
C GLY A 58 11.59 3.81 0.20
N ILE A 59 10.28 3.92 0.43
CA ILE A 59 9.41 2.82 0.86
C ILE A 59 9.34 1.72 -0.21
N GLY A 60 9.26 2.07 -1.50
CA GLY A 60 9.24 1.10 -2.59
C GLY A 60 10.50 0.25 -2.67
N LYS A 61 11.68 0.84 -2.42
CA LYS A 61 12.95 0.09 -2.32
C LYS A 61 12.94 -0.86 -1.12
N ALA A 62 12.47 -0.39 0.03
CA ALA A 62 12.37 -1.22 1.23
C ALA A 62 11.44 -2.43 1.02
N PHE A 63 10.26 -2.21 0.41
CA PHE A 63 9.37 -3.31 0.03
C PHE A 63 10.03 -4.28 -0.94
N SER A 64 10.73 -3.78 -1.96
CA SER A 64 11.40 -4.63 -2.94
C SER A 64 12.44 -5.54 -2.27
N VAL A 65 13.26 -4.99 -1.37
CA VAL A 65 14.24 -5.76 -0.59
C VAL A 65 13.56 -6.77 0.32
N GLU A 66 12.53 -6.38 1.05
CA GLU A 66 11.86 -7.26 2.01
C GLU A 66 11.09 -8.41 1.33
N LEU A 67 10.43 -8.13 0.20
CA LEU A 67 9.76 -9.17 -0.60
C LEU A 67 10.77 -10.15 -1.22
N ALA A 68 11.93 -9.66 -1.67
CA ALA A 68 13.01 -10.50 -2.16
C ALA A 68 13.60 -11.38 -1.05
N LYS A 69 13.82 -10.84 0.16
CA LYS A 69 14.24 -11.59 1.36
C LYS A 69 13.28 -12.73 1.69
N GLN A 70 11.98 -12.52 1.50
CA GLN A 70 10.95 -13.56 1.69
C GLN A 70 10.87 -14.57 0.53
N GLY A 71 11.70 -14.39 -0.50
CA GLY A 71 11.85 -15.29 -1.64
C GLY A 71 10.80 -15.10 -2.74
N LEU A 72 10.16 -13.92 -2.83
CA LEU A 72 9.31 -13.59 -3.96
C LEU A 72 10.17 -13.06 -5.12
N ASN A 73 9.81 -13.46 -6.34
CA ASN A 73 10.31 -12.84 -7.56
C ASN A 73 9.67 -11.47 -7.74
N LEU A 74 10.33 -10.56 -8.46
CA LEU A 74 9.88 -9.16 -8.53
C LEU A 74 9.70 -8.66 -9.95
N LEU A 75 8.55 -8.05 -10.21
CA LEU A 75 8.33 -7.17 -11.35
C LEU A 75 8.43 -5.72 -10.86
N LEU A 76 9.52 -5.05 -11.22
CA LEU A 76 9.87 -3.70 -10.80
C LEU A 76 9.40 -2.68 -11.85
N VAL A 77 8.48 -1.79 -11.47
CA VAL A 77 7.86 -0.83 -12.39
C VAL A 77 8.23 0.60 -12.00
N GLY A 78 8.90 1.34 -12.88
CA GLY A 78 9.30 2.72 -12.60
C GLY A 78 9.88 3.45 -13.81
N CYS A 79 10.20 4.73 -13.67
CA CYS A 79 10.54 5.62 -14.80
C CYS A 79 12.05 5.76 -15.08
N ASN A 80 12.93 5.23 -14.24
CA ASN A 80 14.39 5.36 -14.41
C ASN A 80 15.03 4.00 -14.70
N SER A 81 15.46 3.79 -15.94
CA SER A 81 16.04 2.53 -16.43
C SER A 81 17.26 2.09 -15.62
N ASP A 82 18.17 3.02 -15.35
CA ASP A 82 19.46 2.70 -14.74
C ASP A 82 19.29 2.30 -13.29
N LYS A 83 18.46 3.04 -12.54
CA LYS A 83 18.11 2.69 -11.16
C LYS A 83 17.34 1.38 -11.07
N LEU A 84 16.45 1.10 -12.03
CA LEU A 84 15.74 -0.19 -12.10
C LEU A 84 16.69 -1.35 -12.37
N SER A 85 17.61 -1.19 -13.33
CA SER A 85 18.59 -2.20 -13.68
C SER A 85 19.53 -2.49 -12.50
N ALA A 86 20.05 -1.44 -11.86
CA ALA A 86 20.91 -1.56 -10.69
C ALA A 86 20.20 -2.28 -9.52
N LEU A 87 18.95 -1.89 -9.22
CA LEU A 87 18.17 -2.54 -8.17
C LEU A 87 17.87 -4.01 -8.51
N SER A 88 17.48 -4.28 -9.75
CA SER A 88 17.21 -5.62 -10.26
C SER A 88 18.41 -6.55 -10.07
N ALA A 89 19.60 -6.12 -10.50
CA ALA A 89 20.84 -6.87 -10.36
C ALA A 89 21.20 -7.12 -8.88
N ALA A 90 21.06 -6.10 -8.03
CA ALA A 90 21.34 -6.23 -6.60
C ALA A 90 20.41 -7.27 -5.93
N LEU A 91 19.09 -7.20 -6.18
CA LEU A 91 18.12 -8.11 -5.59
C LEU A 91 18.31 -9.55 -6.08
N ALA A 92 18.57 -9.73 -7.37
CA ALA A 92 18.80 -11.06 -7.96
C ALA A 92 20.08 -11.71 -7.39
N SER A 93 21.15 -10.93 -7.21
CA SER A 93 22.42 -11.41 -6.66
C SER A 93 22.31 -11.74 -5.17
N GLU A 94 21.75 -10.84 -4.37
CA GLU A 94 21.72 -10.96 -2.91
C GLU A 94 20.74 -12.04 -2.43
N PHE A 95 19.54 -12.12 -3.06
CA PHE A 95 18.46 -12.98 -2.58
C PHE A 95 18.16 -14.17 -3.48
N ARG A 96 18.87 -14.32 -4.61
CA ARG A 96 18.70 -15.41 -5.60
C ARG A 96 17.26 -15.52 -6.13
N VAL A 97 16.58 -14.37 -6.26
CA VAL A 97 15.23 -14.27 -6.83
C VAL A 97 15.29 -13.85 -8.30
N LYS A 98 14.23 -14.14 -9.06
CA LYS A 98 14.09 -13.62 -10.43
C LYS A 98 13.53 -12.21 -10.39
N THR A 99 14.03 -11.36 -11.27
CA THR A 99 13.54 -10.00 -11.45
C THR A 99 13.15 -9.75 -12.90
N LYS A 100 12.13 -8.92 -13.10
CA LYS A 100 11.74 -8.32 -14.38
C LYS A 100 11.59 -6.81 -14.13
N THR A 101 11.89 -6.00 -15.13
CA THR A 101 11.72 -4.54 -15.05
C THR A 101 10.77 -4.07 -16.15
N VAL A 102 9.93 -3.09 -15.86
CA VAL A 102 9.11 -2.40 -16.85
C VAL A 102 9.26 -0.90 -16.63
N LEU A 103 9.71 -0.22 -17.68
CA LEU A 103 9.88 1.22 -17.66
C LEU A 103 8.52 1.90 -17.81
N VAL A 104 7.98 2.54 -16.78
CA VAL A 104 6.73 3.32 -16.91
C VAL A 104 6.92 4.64 -16.21
N ASP A 105 6.63 5.71 -16.94
CA ASP A 105 6.41 7.01 -16.36
C ASP A 105 4.90 7.27 -16.25
N PHE A 106 4.42 7.39 -15.02
CA PHE A 106 2.99 7.59 -14.75
C PHE A 106 2.57 9.06 -14.89
N SER A 107 3.51 10.01 -14.95
CA SER A 107 3.19 11.42 -15.23
C SER A 107 3.09 11.70 -16.72
N GLY A 108 3.72 10.86 -17.55
CA GLY A 108 3.78 11.02 -18.99
C GLY A 108 2.44 10.83 -19.73
N GLU A 109 2.47 11.16 -21.01
CA GLU A 109 1.31 10.99 -21.91
C GLU A 109 1.08 9.53 -22.32
N ASP A 110 2.14 8.70 -22.36
CA ASP A 110 2.05 7.27 -22.73
C ASP A 110 1.72 6.34 -21.54
N ILE A 111 0.73 6.71 -20.72
CA ILE A 111 0.27 5.83 -19.64
C ILE A 111 -0.33 4.54 -20.20
N ASP A 112 -1.01 4.60 -21.34
CA ASP A 112 -1.60 3.44 -22.01
C ASP A 112 -0.54 2.43 -22.47
N GLY A 113 0.52 2.90 -23.13
CA GLY A 113 1.63 2.03 -23.53
C GLY A 113 2.39 1.48 -22.33
N GLY A 114 2.55 2.26 -21.26
CA GLY A 114 3.12 1.80 -20.00
C GLY A 114 2.32 0.66 -19.38
N VAL A 115 1.00 0.81 -19.30
CA VAL A 115 0.09 -0.19 -18.73
C VAL A 115 0.06 -1.46 -19.59
N ARG A 116 0.03 -1.34 -20.93
CA ARG A 116 0.12 -2.50 -21.83
C ARG A 116 1.38 -3.32 -21.59
N ARG A 117 2.53 -2.66 -21.41
CA ARG A 117 3.80 -3.35 -21.08
C ARG A 117 3.77 -4.05 -19.73
N ILE A 118 3.03 -3.52 -18.75
CA ILE A 118 2.79 -4.20 -17.47
C ILE A 118 1.89 -5.43 -17.69
N GLU A 119 0.80 -5.30 -18.45
CA GLU A 119 -0.11 -6.40 -18.78
C GLU A 119 0.66 -7.56 -19.44
N GLU A 120 1.51 -7.27 -20.42
CA GLU A 120 2.38 -8.23 -21.07
C GLU A 120 3.37 -8.87 -20.09
N ALA A 121 4.01 -8.07 -19.22
CA ALA A 121 5.01 -8.56 -18.29
C ALA A 121 4.44 -9.50 -17.21
N VAL A 122 3.16 -9.33 -16.85
CA VAL A 122 2.44 -10.20 -15.90
C VAL A 122 1.90 -11.48 -16.54
N VAL A 123 1.87 -11.59 -17.87
CA VAL A 123 1.53 -12.84 -18.55
C VAL A 123 2.55 -13.92 -18.18
N GLY A 124 2.04 -15.10 -17.84
CA GLY A 124 2.86 -16.28 -17.52
C GLY A 124 3.55 -16.24 -16.16
N ILE A 125 3.32 -15.21 -15.33
CA ILE A 125 3.81 -15.18 -13.95
C ILE A 125 2.65 -15.14 -12.94
N GLU A 126 2.86 -15.80 -11.81
CA GLU A 126 1.85 -15.85 -10.75
C GLU A 126 2.05 -14.69 -9.76
N VAL A 127 1.49 -13.52 -10.09
CA VAL A 127 1.54 -12.35 -9.21
C VAL A 127 0.65 -12.56 -7.98
N GLY A 128 1.27 -12.70 -6.82
CA GLY A 128 0.58 -12.84 -5.53
C GLY A 128 0.43 -11.53 -4.76
N VAL A 129 1.35 -10.59 -4.95
CA VAL A 129 1.38 -9.31 -4.22
C VAL A 129 1.54 -8.15 -5.18
N LEU A 130 0.74 -7.09 -5.02
CA LEU A 130 0.94 -5.81 -5.69
C LEU A 130 1.18 -4.73 -4.64
N ILE A 131 2.30 -4.01 -4.77
CA ILE A 131 2.62 -2.82 -3.99
C ILE A 131 2.52 -1.60 -4.91
N ASN A 132 1.40 -0.91 -4.82
CA ASN A 132 1.17 0.37 -5.50
C ASN A 132 1.77 1.51 -4.69
N ASN A 133 3.08 1.71 -4.84
CA ASN A 133 3.86 2.70 -4.10
C ASN A 133 4.21 3.95 -4.91
N ALA A 134 4.24 3.88 -6.24
CA ALA A 134 4.52 5.04 -7.08
C ALA A 134 3.60 6.22 -6.69
N GLY A 135 4.22 7.38 -6.48
CA GLY A 135 3.51 8.57 -6.07
C GLY A 135 4.41 9.79 -6.07
N VAL A 136 3.81 10.95 -6.24
CA VAL A 136 4.46 12.27 -6.18
C VAL A 136 3.70 13.16 -5.20
N SER A 137 4.42 14.14 -4.65
CA SER A 137 3.88 15.16 -3.75
C SER A 137 4.44 16.51 -4.11
N ASP A 138 3.74 17.57 -3.70
CA ASP A 138 4.28 18.92 -3.83
C ASP A 138 5.55 19.07 -2.97
N PRO A 139 6.63 19.66 -3.51
CA PRO A 139 7.84 19.91 -2.75
C PRO A 139 7.66 21.03 -1.72
N THR A 140 6.64 21.89 -1.90
CA THR A 140 6.39 23.09 -1.09
C THR A 140 4.91 23.26 -0.82
N ALA A 141 4.57 23.66 0.41
CA ALA A 141 3.25 24.12 0.81
C ALA A 141 2.79 25.31 -0.05
N ARG A 142 1.64 25.20 -0.73
CA ARG A 142 1.02 26.29 -1.53
C ARG A 142 -0.49 26.32 -1.44
N MET A 143 -1.09 27.47 -1.77
CA MET A 143 -2.54 27.53 -1.97
C MET A 143 -2.93 26.74 -3.21
N VAL A 144 -4.13 26.16 -3.24
CA VAL A 144 -4.58 25.26 -4.31
C VAL A 144 -4.44 25.88 -5.72
N HIS A 145 -4.76 27.17 -5.85
CA HIS A 145 -4.67 27.90 -7.12
C HIS A 145 -3.23 28.18 -7.60
N GLU A 146 -2.22 27.97 -6.74
CA GLU A 146 -0.79 28.17 -7.02
C GLU A 146 -0.07 26.84 -7.31
N VAL A 147 -0.76 25.72 -7.12
CA VAL A 147 -0.19 24.39 -7.37
C VAL A 147 -0.02 24.20 -8.88
N VAL A 148 1.20 23.86 -9.28
CA VAL A 148 1.55 23.52 -10.67
C VAL A 148 1.68 21.99 -10.76
N GLY A 149 1.31 21.41 -11.90
CA GLY A 149 1.39 19.95 -12.07
C GLY A 149 0.24 19.20 -11.39
N MET A 150 -0.93 19.86 -11.24
CA MET A 150 -2.10 19.23 -10.62
C MET A 150 -2.52 17.94 -11.34
N GLU A 151 -2.57 17.99 -12.66
CA GLU A 151 -2.93 16.85 -13.51
C GLU A 151 -1.90 15.73 -13.39
N GLU A 152 -0.60 16.05 -13.34
CA GLU A 152 0.47 15.09 -13.13
C GLU A 152 0.29 14.36 -11.79
N MET A 153 0.02 15.09 -10.71
CA MET A 153 -0.14 14.46 -9.40
C MET A 153 -1.36 13.52 -9.37
N VAL A 154 -2.49 13.94 -9.94
CA VAL A 154 -3.68 13.08 -10.07
C VAL A 154 -3.37 11.86 -10.93
N ARG A 155 -2.69 12.05 -12.06
CA ARG A 155 -2.32 10.97 -12.98
C ARG A 155 -1.43 9.94 -12.31
N VAL A 156 -0.41 10.36 -11.57
CA VAL A 156 0.48 9.41 -10.89
C VAL A 156 -0.21 8.75 -9.70
N ASN A 157 -0.78 9.55 -8.78
CA ASN A 157 -1.25 9.05 -7.49
C ASN A 157 -2.57 8.29 -7.58
N VAL A 158 -3.43 8.61 -8.57
CA VAL A 158 -4.78 8.04 -8.69
C VAL A 158 -4.88 7.18 -9.95
N GLU A 159 -4.64 7.75 -11.13
CA GLU A 159 -4.84 7.04 -12.39
C GLU A 159 -3.82 5.90 -12.58
N GLY A 160 -2.53 6.16 -12.37
CA GLY A 160 -1.47 5.17 -12.46
C GLY A 160 -1.70 4.02 -11.49
N MET A 161 -2.01 4.34 -10.22
CA MET A 161 -2.34 3.35 -9.20
C MET A 161 -3.50 2.44 -9.64
N THR A 162 -4.61 3.03 -10.10
CA THR A 162 -5.81 2.28 -10.48
C THR A 162 -5.62 1.46 -11.75
N ARG A 163 -4.91 1.99 -12.75
CA ARG A 163 -4.61 1.27 -14.00
C ARG A 163 -3.66 0.08 -13.78
N VAL A 164 -2.61 0.24 -12.97
CA VAL A 164 -1.73 -0.87 -12.59
C VAL A 164 -2.50 -1.93 -11.81
N ALA A 165 -3.33 -1.53 -10.85
CA ALA A 165 -4.19 -2.46 -10.13
C ALA A 165 -5.08 -3.25 -11.09
N LYS A 166 -5.74 -2.57 -12.04
CA LYS A 166 -6.57 -3.23 -13.05
C LYS A 166 -5.78 -4.26 -13.86
N ALA A 167 -4.60 -3.91 -14.37
CA ALA A 167 -3.75 -4.80 -15.16
C ALA A 167 -3.35 -6.07 -14.38
N VAL A 168 -2.99 -5.92 -13.11
CA VAL A 168 -2.48 -7.03 -12.27
C VAL A 168 -3.62 -7.89 -11.68
N LEU A 169 -4.74 -7.28 -11.33
CA LEU A 169 -5.86 -7.94 -10.63
C LEU A 169 -6.53 -9.02 -11.46
N VAL A 170 -6.52 -8.93 -12.80
CA VAL A 170 -7.13 -9.94 -13.68
C VAL A 170 -6.65 -11.35 -13.35
N GLY A 171 -5.35 -11.52 -13.09
CA GLY A 171 -4.79 -12.81 -12.70
C GLY A 171 -5.16 -13.23 -11.27
N MET A 172 -5.16 -12.30 -10.34
CA MET A 172 -5.48 -12.56 -8.92
C MET A 172 -6.94 -13.00 -8.74
N VAL A 173 -7.88 -12.31 -9.40
CA VAL A 173 -9.32 -12.62 -9.35
C VAL A 173 -9.59 -14.02 -9.91
N LYS A 174 -9.00 -14.37 -11.05
CA LYS A 174 -9.15 -15.72 -11.65
C LYS A 174 -8.68 -16.84 -10.70
N ARG A 175 -7.65 -16.59 -9.88
CA ARG A 175 -7.15 -17.56 -8.90
C ARG A 175 -7.86 -17.51 -7.54
N GLY A 176 -8.72 -16.52 -7.30
CA GLY A 176 -9.37 -16.29 -6.00
C GLY A 176 -8.39 -15.93 -4.87
N ARG A 177 -7.15 -15.55 -5.18
CA ARG A 177 -6.13 -15.20 -4.19
C ARG A 177 -5.17 -14.13 -4.69
N GLY A 178 -4.79 -13.24 -3.79
CA GLY A 178 -3.88 -12.13 -4.05
C GLY A 178 -3.92 -11.12 -2.90
N ALA A 179 -2.88 -10.28 -2.81
CA ALA A 179 -2.84 -9.17 -1.88
C ALA A 179 -2.45 -7.88 -2.64
N VAL A 180 -3.20 -6.81 -2.41
CA VAL A 180 -2.89 -5.47 -2.95
C VAL A 180 -2.66 -4.52 -1.79
N VAL A 181 -1.56 -3.77 -1.86
CA VAL A 181 -1.20 -2.73 -0.91
C VAL A 181 -1.09 -1.41 -1.69
N ASN A 182 -2.03 -0.50 -1.42
CA ASN A 182 -2.00 0.85 -1.97
C ASN A 182 -1.40 1.80 -0.93
N LEU A 183 -0.36 2.54 -1.31
CA LEU A 183 0.29 3.48 -0.41
C LEU A 183 -0.51 4.78 -0.36
N GLY A 184 -1.27 4.94 0.72
CA GLY A 184 -1.92 6.18 1.13
C GLY A 184 -0.95 7.12 1.86
N SER A 185 -1.50 8.06 2.63
CA SER A 185 -0.71 8.98 3.46
C SER A 185 -1.40 9.23 4.80
N GLY A 186 -0.62 9.37 5.88
CA GLY A 186 -1.18 9.86 7.15
C GLY A 186 -1.76 11.27 7.02
N SER A 187 -1.33 12.04 6.01
CA SER A 187 -1.85 13.38 5.75
C SER A 187 -3.31 13.42 5.35
N SER A 188 -3.88 12.34 4.80
CA SER A 188 -5.29 12.27 4.40
C SER A 188 -6.21 11.71 5.50
N VAL A 189 -5.68 10.89 6.42
CA VAL A 189 -6.50 10.17 7.42
C VAL A 189 -6.32 10.72 8.84
N VAL A 190 -5.10 11.09 9.23
CA VAL A 190 -4.77 11.46 10.62
C VAL A 190 -4.88 12.97 10.84
N LEU A 191 -4.63 13.76 9.80
CA LEU A 191 -4.58 15.20 9.89
C LEU A 191 -5.80 15.80 9.18
N PRO A 192 -6.82 16.27 9.91
CA PRO A 192 -8.12 16.68 9.36
C PRO A 192 -8.03 17.88 8.41
N SER A 193 -6.92 18.63 8.48
CA SER A 193 -6.58 19.69 7.55
C SER A 193 -5.07 19.76 7.47
N HIS A 194 -4.50 19.43 6.31
CA HIS A 194 -3.10 19.70 5.98
C HIS A 194 -3.06 20.99 5.16
N PRO A 195 -2.91 22.16 5.82
CA PRO A 195 -2.99 23.43 5.13
C PRO A 195 -1.92 23.45 4.04
N TYR A 196 -2.27 23.98 2.87
CA TYR A 196 -1.36 24.15 1.75
C TYR A 196 -0.82 22.85 1.09
N TYR A 197 -1.38 21.69 1.44
CA TYR A 197 -1.12 20.39 0.79
C TYR A 197 -2.40 19.73 0.27
N ALA A 198 -3.44 20.53 0.06
CA ALA A 198 -4.79 20.04 -0.22
C ALA A 198 -4.85 19.13 -1.46
N LEU A 199 -4.04 19.40 -2.49
CA LEU A 199 -4.01 18.53 -3.67
C LEU A 199 -3.45 17.15 -3.32
N TYR A 200 -2.24 17.07 -2.76
CA TYR A 200 -1.63 15.81 -2.37
C TYR A 200 -2.51 15.00 -1.43
N THR A 201 -3.07 15.63 -0.39
CA THR A 201 -3.95 14.95 0.56
C THR A 201 -5.21 14.42 -0.12
N SER A 202 -5.77 15.16 -1.08
CA SER A 202 -6.94 14.70 -1.86
C SER A 202 -6.61 13.50 -2.73
N THR A 203 -5.41 13.44 -3.34
CA THR A 203 -5.00 12.27 -4.15
C THR A 203 -4.65 11.03 -3.35
N LYS A 204 -4.54 11.14 -2.02
CA LYS A 204 -4.21 10.06 -1.08
C LYS A 204 -5.36 9.72 -0.12
N ALA A 205 -6.52 10.37 -0.27
CA ALA A 205 -7.72 10.13 0.51
C ALA A 205 -8.46 8.84 0.07
#